data_AF-A0A7K1SRX9-F1
#
_entry.id   AF-A0A7K1SRX9-F1
#
_cell.length_a   1.000
_cell.length_b   1.000
_cell.length_c   1.000
_cell.angle_alpha   90.00
_cell.angle_beta   90.00
_cell.angle_gamma   90.00
#
_symmetry.space_group_name_H-M   'P 1'
#
loop_
_entity.id
_entity.type
_entity.pdbx_description
1 polymer ?
#
loop_
_entity_poly.entity_id
_entity_poly.type
_entity_poly.pdbx_seq_one_letter_code
_entity_poly.pdbx_strand_id
1 'polypeptide(L)'
;MAKFVIADITDAKSISQELMAIVPTLPSVPVQPLILASQQEYAQFSFFKNYLWVLKTCEYENIKSLIASIEERVIKPAEDWLAAKR
;
A
#
# COMPACT_ATOMS: atom_id res chain seq x y z
N MET A 1 -3.82 16.40 8.53
CA MET A 1 -2.93 15.21 8.56
C MET A 1 -3.43 14.20 7.54
N ALA A 2 -2.54 13.46 6.88
CA ALA A 2 -2.92 12.40 5.95
C ALA A 2 -3.64 11.27 6.71
N LYS A 3 -4.67 10.67 6.09
CA LYS A 3 -5.46 9.57 6.68
C LYS A 3 -4.80 8.22 6.43
N PHE A 4 -4.23 8.02 5.25
CA PHE A 4 -3.59 6.79 4.81
C PHE A 4 -2.55 7.11 3.73
N VAL A 5 -1.70 6.14 3.39
CA VAL A 5 -0.70 6.23 2.32
C VAL A 5 -1.01 5.17 1.26
N ILE A 6 -1.00 5.56 -0.01
CA ILE A 6 -1.03 4.62 -1.13
C ILE A 6 0.37 4.60 -1.73
N ALA A 7 0.99 3.42 -1.82
CA ALA A 7 2.34 3.26 -2.33
C ALA A 7 2.34 2.34 -3.55
N ASP A 8 2.72 2.89 -4.71
CA ASP A 8 2.98 2.08 -5.90
C ASP A 8 4.38 1.45 -5.79
N ILE A 9 4.42 0.13 -5.70
CA ILE A 9 5.64 -0.67 -5.59
C ILE A 9 6.06 -1.30 -6.92
N THR A 10 5.44 -0.88 -8.04
CA THR A 10 5.87 -1.23 -9.40
C THR A 10 7.25 -0.62 -9.66
N ASP A 11 8.22 -1.44 -10.08
CA ASP A 11 9.64 -1.07 -10.24
C ASP A 11 10.24 -0.40 -8.98
N ALA A 12 10.32 -1.18 -7.90
CA ALA A 12 10.52 -0.77 -6.50
C ALA A 12 11.84 -0.04 -6.14
N LYS A 13 12.63 0.46 -7.09
CA LYS A 13 13.94 1.08 -6.81
C LYS A 13 13.84 2.38 -6.01
N SER A 14 12.91 3.27 -6.36
CA SER A 14 12.78 4.58 -5.68
C SER A 14 11.92 4.52 -4.42
N ILE A 15 10.79 3.81 -4.47
CA ILE A 15 9.81 3.81 -3.38
C ILE A 15 10.28 3.04 -2.12
N SER A 16 11.22 2.11 -2.26
CA SER A 16 11.71 1.32 -1.13
C SER A 16 12.33 2.18 -0.04
N GLN A 17 13.05 3.24 -0.39
CA GLN A 17 13.65 4.15 0.59
C GLN A 17 12.60 5.00 1.32
N GLU A 18 11.62 5.51 0.59
CA GLU A 18 10.50 6.27 1.18
C GLU A 18 9.68 5.40 2.14
N LEU A 19 9.38 4.16 1.75
CA LEU A 19 8.69 3.21 2.61
C LEU A 19 9.49 2.85 3.87
N MET A 20 10.82 2.71 3.77
CA MET A 20 11.69 2.51 4.95
C MET A 20 11.66 3.69 5.92
N ALA A 21 11.47 4.92 5.43
CA ALA A 21 11.34 6.08 6.30
C ALA A 21 9.94 6.20 6.92
N ILE A 22 8.89 5.84 6.18
CA ILE A 22 7.48 6.04 6.57
C ILE A 22 6.95 4.89 7.43
N VAL A 23 7.10 3.64 6.97
CA VAL A 23 6.44 2.48 7.60
C VAL A 23 6.85 2.32 9.07
N PRO A 24 8.14 2.39 9.46
CA PRO A 24 8.53 2.22 10.86
C PRO A 24 8.17 3.41 11.75
N THR A 25 8.05 4.61 11.20
CA THR A 25 7.88 5.85 11.97
C THR A 25 6.40 6.24 12.15
N LEU A 26 5.50 5.70 11.33
CA LEU A 26 4.09 6.07 11.31
C LEU A 26 3.15 4.86 11.54
N PRO A 27 3.17 4.24 12.75
CA PRO A 27 2.32 3.08 13.07
C PRO A 27 0.81 3.38 13.15
N SER A 28 0.44 4.67 13.05
CA SER A 28 -0.94 5.14 13.07
C SER A 28 -1.52 5.44 11.71
N VAL A 29 -0.74 5.28 10.64
CA VAL A 29 -1.17 5.56 9.28
C VAL A 29 -1.11 4.25 8.48
N PRO A 30 -2.25 3.74 7.98
CA PRO A 30 -2.23 2.54 7.17
C PRO A 30 -1.58 2.81 5.81
N VAL A 31 -0.84 1.83 5.34
CA VAL A 31 -0.15 1.87 4.04
C VAL A 31 -0.79 0.82 3.15
N GLN A 32 -1.41 1.27 2.06
CA GLN A 32 -2.01 0.42 1.04
C GLN A 32 -1.05 0.28 -0.15
N PRO A 33 -0.42 -0.89 -0.34
CA PRO A 33 0.51 -1.10 -1.44
C PRO A 33 -0.24 -1.44 -2.73
N LEU A 34 0.28 -0.98 -3.86
CA LEU A 34 -0.21 -1.27 -5.21
C LEU A 34 0.92 -1.84 -6.07
N ILE A 35 0.64 -2.88 -6.84
CA ILE A 35 1.61 -3.45 -7.78
C ILE A 35 0.95 -3.79 -9.12
N LEU A 36 1.67 -3.54 -10.21
CA LEU A 36 1.28 -4.03 -11.52
C LEU A 36 1.33 -5.56 -11.54
N ALA A 37 0.24 -6.23 -11.90
CA ALA A 37 0.10 -7.69 -11.88
C ALA A 37 1.14 -8.43 -12.75
N SER A 38 1.70 -7.75 -13.76
CA SER A 38 2.78 -8.30 -14.59
C SER A 38 4.17 -8.23 -13.93
N GLN A 39 4.29 -7.59 -12.77
CA GLN A 39 5.52 -7.51 -12.00
C GLN A 39 5.43 -8.36 -10.73
N GLN A 40 6.54 -8.97 -10.36
CA GLN A 40 6.64 -9.67 -9.09
C GLN A 40 6.92 -8.71 -7.95
N GLU A 41 6.33 -9.00 -6.79
CA GLU A 41 6.67 -8.31 -5.55
C GLU A 41 8.17 -8.39 -5.30
N TYR A 42 8.77 -7.23 -5.02
CA TYR A 42 10.18 -7.13 -4.72
C TYR A 42 10.51 -7.88 -3.42
N ALA A 43 11.58 -8.68 -3.40
CA ALA A 43 11.91 -9.54 -2.25
C ALA A 43 12.00 -8.80 -0.90
N GLN A 44 12.45 -7.55 -0.90
CA GLN A 44 12.56 -6.72 0.31
C GLN A 44 11.20 -6.21 0.80
N PHE A 45 10.18 -6.16 -0.07
CA PHE A 45 8.84 -5.74 0.31
C PHE A 45 8.19 -6.68 1.34
N SER A 46 8.58 -7.95 1.35
CA SER A 46 8.18 -8.94 2.35
C SER A 46 8.46 -8.49 3.78
N PHE A 47 9.47 -7.63 3.99
CA PHE A 47 9.76 -7.05 5.31
C PHE A 47 8.61 -6.17 5.81
N PHE A 48 8.00 -5.37 4.91
CA PHE A 48 6.93 -4.46 5.28
C PHE A 48 5.63 -5.18 5.64
N LYS A 49 5.40 -6.37 5.10
CA LYS A 49 4.21 -7.20 5.41
C LYS A 49 4.11 -7.62 6.88
N ASN A 50 5.20 -7.52 7.63
CA ASN A 50 5.20 -7.83 9.07
C ASN A 50 4.55 -6.73 9.92
N TYR A 51 4.36 -5.53 9.37
CA TYR A 51 3.72 -4.43 10.09
C TYR A 51 2.19 -4.50 9.95
N LEU A 52 1.49 -4.45 11.07
CA LEU A 52 0.02 -4.57 11.12
C LEU A 52 -0.76 -3.45 10.40
N TRP A 53 -0.11 -2.31 10.16
CA TRP A 53 -0.68 -1.18 9.41
C TRP A 53 -0.34 -1.22 7.92
N VAL A 54 0.46 -2.18 7.47
CA VAL A 54 0.68 -2.43 6.04
C VAL A 54 -0.40 -3.40 5.57
N LEU A 55 -1.28 -2.89 4.70
CA LEU A 55 -2.42 -3.64 4.21
C LEU A 55 -2.01 -4.62 3.10
N LYS A 56 -2.94 -5.51 2.74
CA LYS A 56 -2.72 -6.50 1.68
C LYS A 56 -2.46 -5.78 0.36
N THR A 57 -1.37 -6.14 -0.33
CA THR A 57 -1.03 -5.61 -1.66
C THR A 57 -2.20 -5.74 -2.63
N CYS A 58 -2.50 -4.65 -3.33
CA CYS A 58 -3.51 -4.63 -4.38
C CYS A 58 -2.84 -4.73 -5.75
N GLU A 59 -3.14 -5.81 -6.46
CA GLU A 59 -2.68 -6.02 -7.83
C GLU A 59 -3.63 -5.38 -8.83
N TYR A 60 -3.05 -4.62 -9.77
CA TYR A 60 -3.78 -4.02 -10.88
C TYR A 60 -3.14 -4.40 -12.22
N GLU A 61 -3.96 -4.61 -13.24
CA GLU A 61 -3.48 -4.99 -14.58
C GLU A 61 -3.21 -3.76 -15.46
N ASN A 62 -4.02 -2.71 -15.28
CA ASN A 62 -3.94 -1.49 -16.05
C ASN A 62 -4.52 -0.31 -15.25
N ILE A 63 -4.09 0.91 -15.60
CA ILE A 63 -4.47 2.14 -14.90
C ILE A 63 -5.99 2.39 -14.96
N LYS A 64 -6.65 2.07 -16.09
CA LYS A 64 -8.10 2.26 -16.23
C LYS A 64 -8.90 1.40 -15.24
N SER A 65 -8.52 0.13 -15.10
CA SER A 65 -9.10 -0.81 -14.14
C SER A 65 -8.78 -0.41 -12.71
N LEU A 66 -7.55 0.08 -12.46
CA LEU A 66 -7.17 0.62 -11.16
C LEU A 66 -8.06 1.80 -10.77
N ILE A 67 -8.21 2.81 -11.64
CA ILE A 67 -9.06 3.98 -11.35
C ILE A 67 -10.52 3.57 -11.15
N ALA A 68 -11.03 2.64 -11.95
CA ALA A 68 -12.40 2.15 -11.82
C ALA A 68 -12.66 1.40 -10.50
N SER A 69 -11.61 0.81 -9.90
CA SER A 69 -11.72 0.00 -8.68
C SER A 69 -10.97 0.60 -7.48
N ILE A 70 -10.46 1.83 -7.59
CA ILE A 70 -9.58 2.43 -6.57
C ILE A 70 -10.33 2.66 -5.26
N GLU A 71 -11.59 3.07 -5.33
CA GLU A 71 -12.42 3.29 -4.16
C GLU A 71 -12.63 1.99 -3.38
N GLU A 72 -13.05 0.93 -4.07
CA GLU A 72 -13.38 -0.34 -3.42
C GLU A 72 -12.16 -1.16 -3.02
N ARG A 73 -11.11 -1.17 -3.84
CA ARG A 73 -9.95 -2.05 -3.64
C ARG A 73 -8.84 -1.38 -2.86
N VAL A 74 -8.72 -0.05 -2.88
CA VAL A 74 -7.55 0.66 -2.32
C VAL A 74 -7.97 1.57 -1.17
N ILE A 75 -8.98 2.42 -1.37
CA ILE A 75 -9.38 3.42 -0.37
C ILE A 75 -10.17 2.74 0.76
N LYS A 76 -11.17 1.94 0.43
CA LYS A 76 -12.06 1.31 1.41
C LYS A 76 -11.31 0.44 2.44
N PRO A 77 -10.34 -0.41 2.09
CA PRO A 77 -9.56 -1.14 3.09
C PRO A 77 -8.77 -0.22 4.04
N ALA A 78 -8.26 0.90 3.55
CA ALA A 78 -7.56 1.88 4.37
C ALA A 78 -8.51 2.64 5.31
N GLU A 79 -9.72 2.97 4.85
CA GLU A 79 -10.76 3.57 5.69
C GLU A 79 -11.30 2.60 6.73
N ASP A 80 -11.52 1.34 6.36
CA ASP A 80 -11.97 0.27 7.26
C ASP A 80 -10.93 0.01 8.36
N TRP A 81 -9.64 0.03 8.03
CA TRP A 81 -8.57 -0.08 9.03
C TRP A 81 -8.60 1.09 10.02
N LEU A 82 -8.81 2.32 9.54
CA LEU A 82 -8.92 3.50 10.41
C LEU A 82 -10.16 3.43 11.29
N ALA A 83 -11.28 2.94 10.76
CA ALA A 83 -12.52 2.75 11.50
C ALA A 83 -12.36 1.68 12.59
N ALA A 84 -11.66 0.59 12.30
CA ALA A 84 -11.41 -0.49 13.27
C ALA A 84 -10.44 -0.09 14.40
N LYS A 85 -9.61 0.94 14.18
CA LYS A 85 -8.67 1.46 15.19
C LYS A 85 -9.32 2.49 16.13
N ARG A 86 -10.54 2.94 15.83
CA ARG A 86 -11.28 3.96 16.57
C ARG A 86 -12.19 3.34 17.63
#